data_AF-A0A545UAU6-F1
#
_entry.id   AF-A0A545UAU6-F1
#
_cell.length_a   1.000
_cell.length_b   1.000
_cell.length_c   1.000
_cell.angle_alpha   90.00
_cell.angle_beta   90.00
_cell.angle_gamma   90.00
#
_symmetry.space_group_name_H-M   'P 1'
#
loop_
_entity.id
_entity.type
_entity.pdbx_description
1 polymer ?
#
loop_
_entity_poly.entity_id
_entity_poly.type
_entity_poly.pdbx_seq_one_letter_code
_entity_poly.pdbx_strand_id
1 'polypeptide(L)'
;MADRLTAFTFRNGEKTTREFARSGRFYHSDGNWFFKTREGINYGPYSSRTECKYAYVEFLEVVSNKNELSSLPVDFGDTGSNWKVPKISFN
;
A
#
# COMPACT_ATOMS: atom_id res chain seq x y z
N MET A 1 -9.24 30.73 27.67
CA MET A 1 -7.91 30.09 27.59
C MET A 1 -7.90 29.23 26.34
N ALA A 2 -7.06 29.53 25.34
CA ALA A 2 -6.94 28.75 24.11
C ALA A 2 -5.53 28.18 23.99
N ASP A 3 -5.48 26.86 23.85
CA ASP A 3 -4.31 25.99 23.78
C ASP A 3 -3.45 26.32 22.54
N ARG A 4 -2.15 26.59 22.75
CA ARG A 4 -1.22 26.92 21.67
C ARG A 4 -0.76 25.64 20.99
N LEU A 5 -1.28 25.38 19.79
CA LEU A 5 -0.69 24.42 18.85
C LEU A 5 0.79 24.78 18.66
N THR A 6 1.68 23.85 19.04
CA THR A 6 3.13 24.04 18.97
C THR A 6 3.54 24.22 17.50
N ALA A 7 4.01 25.41 17.16
CA ALA A 7 4.53 25.72 15.84
C ALA A 7 5.75 24.82 15.56
N PHE A 8 5.72 24.10 14.45
CA PHE A 8 6.78 23.20 14.03
C PHE A 8 8.07 24.01 13.78
N THR A 9 9.06 23.89 14.66
CA THR A 9 10.36 24.56 14.52
C THR A 9 11.32 23.66 13.73
N PHE A 10 11.80 24.16 12.60
CA PHE A 10 12.77 23.48 11.73
C PHE A 10 14.16 23.41 12.37
N ARG A 11 14.94 22.37 12.06
CA ARG A 11 16.34 22.26 12.47
C ARG A 11 17.22 23.19 11.65
N ASN A 12 18.36 23.60 12.20
CA ASN A 12 19.29 24.51 11.52
C ASN A 12 19.75 23.91 10.17
N GLY A 13 19.43 24.60 9.07
CA GLY A 13 19.73 24.18 7.69
C GLY A 13 18.52 23.65 6.89
N GLU A 14 17.38 23.38 7.52
CA GLU A 14 16.14 23.01 6.84
C GLU A 14 15.46 24.29 6.29
N LYS A 15 15.56 24.51 4.98
CA LYS A 15 15.07 25.74 4.32
C LYS A 15 13.62 25.66 3.80
N THR A 16 12.96 24.51 3.93
CA THR A 16 11.66 24.31 3.28
C THR A 16 10.80 23.32 4.05
N THR A 17 9.52 23.67 4.22
CA THR A 17 8.42 22.71 4.30
C THR A 17 8.34 21.98 2.96
N ARG A 18 9.34 21.15 2.63
CA ARG A 18 9.08 20.10 1.66
C ARG A 18 8.15 19.16 2.39
N GLU A 19 6.87 19.25 2.09
CA GLU A 19 5.99 18.10 2.21
C GLU A 19 6.67 17.01 1.39
N PHE A 20 7.46 16.18 2.05
CA PHE A 20 7.88 14.93 1.47
C PHE A 20 6.58 14.15 1.33
N ALA A 21 5.88 14.35 0.22
CA ALA A 21 4.89 13.44 -0.27
C ALA A 21 5.64 12.12 -0.34
N ARG A 22 5.50 11.29 0.70
CA ARG A 22 6.06 9.95 0.71
C ARG A 22 5.32 9.28 -0.42
N SER A 23 5.92 9.25 -1.62
CA SER A 23 5.24 8.78 -2.82
C SER A 23 4.86 7.34 -2.52
N GLY A 24 3.55 7.17 -2.37
CA GLY A 24 3.03 6.40 -1.25
C GLY A 24 2.89 4.96 -1.60
N ARG A 25 4.00 4.25 -1.78
CA ARG A 25 4.12 2.83 -2.17
C ARG A 25 3.45 2.48 -3.51
N PHE A 26 2.31 3.05 -3.84
CA PHE A 26 1.53 2.89 -5.06
C PHE A 26 1.91 3.94 -6.08
N TYR A 27 2.13 3.52 -7.33
CA TYR A 27 2.37 4.41 -8.44
C TYR A 27 1.73 3.83 -9.71
N HIS A 28 1.50 4.70 -10.70
CA HIS A 28 0.93 4.34 -11.98
C HIS A 28 1.98 4.57 -13.06
N SER A 29 2.14 3.60 -13.95
CA SER A 29 3.10 3.64 -15.05
C SER A 29 2.56 2.84 -16.22
N ASP A 30 2.65 3.40 -17.43
CA ASP A 30 2.24 2.73 -18.66
C ASP A 30 0.81 2.14 -18.62
N GLY A 31 -0.14 2.92 -18.12
CA GLY A 31 -1.54 2.49 -18.00
C GLY A 31 -1.82 1.54 -16.82
N ASN A 32 -0.80 1.06 -16.13
CA ASN A 32 -0.91 0.05 -15.09
C ASN A 32 -0.54 0.56 -13.69
N TRP A 33 -1.12 -0.05 -12.66
CA TRP A 33 -0.84 0.24 -11.26
C TRP A 33 0.21 -0.72 -10.70
N PHE A 34 1.07 -0.18 -9.84
CA PHE A 34 2.14 -0.92 -9.18
C PHE A 34 2.25 -0.50 -7.72
N PHE A 35 2.79 -1.38 -6.87
CA PHE A 35 3.28 -0.99 -5.56
C PHE A 35 4.77 -1.33 -5.38
N LYS A 36 5.48 -0.53 -4.57
CA LYS A 36 6.91 -0.67 -4.28
C LYS A 36 7.13 -1.02 -2.81
N THR A 37 7.97 -2.01 -2.55
CA THR A 37 8.38 -2.39 -1.20
C THR A 37 9.64 -1.62 -0.76
N ARG A 38 10.06 -1.79 0.50
CA ARG A 38 11.22 -1.04 1.04
C ARG A 38 12.54 -1.48 0.41
N GLU A 39 12.55 -2.69 -0.12
CA GLU A 39 13.63 -3.37 -0.83
C GLU A 39 13.77 -2.85 -2.28
N GLY A 40 12.89 -1.95 -2.72
CA GLY A 40 12.91 -1.37 -4.06
C GLY A 40 12.25 -2.26 -5.12
N ILE A 41 11.66 -3.39 -4.73
CA ILE A 41 10.94 -4.31 -5.61
C ILE A 41 9.58 -3.72 -5.97
N ASN A 42 9.22 -3.82 -7.25
CA ASN A 42 7.96 -3.35 -7.80
C ASN A 42 7.05 -4.54 -8.10
N TYR A 43 5.82 -4.50 -7.61
CA TYR A 43 4.79 -5.51 -7.81
C TYR A 43 3.66 -4.95 -8.66
N GLY A 44 3.16 -5.76 -9.61
CA GLY A 44 2.20 -5.40 -10.65
C GLY A 44 2.57 -6.10 -11.96
N PRO A 45 1.97 -5.74 -13.11
CA PRO A 45 0.98 -4.68 -13.30
C PRO A 45 -0.42 -5.05 -12.77
N TYR A 46 -1.12 -4.08 -12.21
CA TYR A 46 -2.54 -4.18 -11.83
C TYR A 46 -3.39 -3.24 -12.68
N SER A 47 -4.61 -3.67 -13.01
CA SER A 47 -5.53 -2.92 -13.87
C SER A 47 -6.09 -1.69 -13.15
N SER A 48 -6.21 -1.74 -11.82
CA SER A 48 -6.74 -0.65 -11.02
C SER A 48 -5.94 -0.40 -9.74
N ARG A 49 -6.08 0.82 -9.19
CA ARG A 49 -5.48 1.17 -7.89
C ARG A 49 -6.02 0.31 -6.75
N THR A 50 -7.29 -0.10 -6.84
CA THR A 50 -7.96 -0.92 -5.82
C THR A 50 -7.37 -2.33 -5.81
N GLU A 51 -7.22 -2.95 -6.97
CA GLU A 51 -6.55 -4.25 -7.14
C GLU A 51 -5.12 -4.22 -6.58
N CYS A 52 -4.37 -3.16 -6.91
CA CYS A 52 -3.01 -2.95 -6.40
C CYS A 52 -2.96 -2.84 -4.85
N LYS A 53 -4.00 -2.27 -4.22
CA LYS A 53 -4.12 -2.21 -2.77
C LYS A 53 -4.44 -3.58 -2.14
N TYR A 54 -5.28 -4.40 -2.78
CA TYR A 54 -5.56 -5.77 -2.29
C TYR A 54 -4.29 -6.61 -2.26
N ALA A 55 -3.57 -6.64 -3.38
CA ALA A 55 -2.31 -7.38 -3.47
C ALA A 55 -1.27 -6.89 -2.45
N TYR A 56 -1.28 -5.59 -2.14
CA TYR A 56 -0.42 -5.04 -1.10
C TYR A 56 -0.78 -5.51 0.32
N VAL A 57 -2.07 -5.62 0.64
CA VAL A 57 -2.53 -6.12 1.96
C VAL A 57 -2.19 -7.61 2.09
N GLU A 58 -2.47 -8.42 1.07
CA GLU A 58 -2.11 -9.84 1.05
C GLU A 58 -0.59 -10.03 1.21
N PHE A 59 0.21 -9.23 0.49
CA PHE A 59 1.67 -9.22 0.65
C PHE A 59 2.07 -8.95 2.10
N LEU A 60 1.45 -7.97 2.77
CA LEU A 60 1.74 -7.67 4.17
C LEU A 60 1.35 -8.82 5.11
N GLU A 61 0.27 -9.53 4.85
CA GLU A 61 -0.18 -10.66 5.66
C GLU A 61 0.81 -11.82 5.58
N VAL A 62 1.24 -12.16 4.35
CA VAL A 62 2.25 -13.18 4.08
C VAL A 62 3.58 -12.81 4.73
N VAL A 63 4.06 -11.57 4.53
CA VAL A 63 5.35 -11.12 5.08
C VAL A 63 5.31 -10.97 6.59
N SER A 64 4.17 -10.55 7.15
CA SER A 64 4.01 -10.42 8.61
C SER A 64 3.85 -11.77 9.31
N ASN A 65 3.76 -12.89 8.58
CA ASN A 65 3.57 -14.23 9.15
C ASN A 65 2.36 -14.30 10.10
N LYS A 66 1.32 -13.50 9.81
CA LYS A 66 0.05 -13.50 10.55
C LYS A 66 -0.83 -14.59 9.96
N ASN A 67 -0.60 -15.82 10.37
CA ASN A 67 -1.44 -16.96 10.04
C ASN A 67 -2.78 -16.92 10.82
N GLU A 68 -3.55 -15.83 10.71
CA GLU A 68 -4.87 -15.70 11.37
C GLU A 68 -5.90 -14.98 10.48
N LEU A 69 -6.01 -15.36 9.19
CA LEU A 69 -6.94 -14.73 8.24
C LEU A 69 -8.08 -15.63 7.77
N SER A 70 -8.84 -16.20 8.71
CA SER A 70 -10.15 -16.82 8.44
C SER A 70 -11.34 -16.01 8.97
N SER A 71 -11.11 -14.87 9.63
CA SER A 71 -12.11 -14.30 10.55
C SER A 71 -12.61 -12.89 10.21
N LEU A 72 -12.17 -12.28 9.11
CA LEU A 72 -12.71 -10.99 8.68
C LEU A 72 -13.56 -11.17 7.43
N PRO A 73 -14.85 -10.81 7.45
CA PRO A 73 -15.66 -10.75 6.24
C PRO A 73 -15.12 -9.59 5.40
N VAL A 74 -14.31 -9.93 4.42
CA VAL A 74 -13.87 -9.04 3.35
C VAL A 74 -15.09 -8.83 2.42
N ASP A 75 -16.06 -8.02 2.84
CA ASP A 75 -17.18 -7.62 1.98
C ASP A 75 -16.76 -6.41 1.16
N PHE A 76 -16.25 -6.69 -0.03
CA PHE A 76 -16.05 -5.70 -1.07
C PHE A 76 -16.83 -6.16 -2.28
N GLY A 77 -18.12 -5.80 -2.31
CA GLY A 77 -18.98 -6.03 -3.46
C GLY A 77 -18.40 -5.45 -4.74
N ASP A 78 -17.71 -6.30 -5.51
CA ASP A 78 -17.56 -6.18 -6.96
C ASP A 78 -18.03 -7.51 -7.55
N THR A 79 -19.35 -7.63 -7.71
CA THR A 79 -20.02 -8.76 -8.34
C THR A 79 -19.73 -8.75 -9.85
N GLY A 80 -18.54 -9.18 -10.25
CA GLY A 80 -18.23 -9.31 -11.67
C GLY A 80 -16.89 -9.97 -12.03
N SER A 81 -15.93 -10.05 -11.11
CA SER A 81 -14.59 -10.51 -11.46
C SER A 81 -14.42 -12.02 -11.20
N ASN A 82 -14.42 -12.82 -12.29
CA ASN A 82 -14.07 -14.25 -12.32
C ASN A 82 -12.57 -14.48 -12.05
N TRP A 83 -12.08 -14.00 -10.91
CA TRP A 83 -10.68 -14.08 -10.54
C TRP A 83 -10.39 -15.44 -9.88
N LYS A 84 -9.62 -16.29 -10.56
CA LYS A 84 -9.08 -17.53 -10.00
C LYS A 84 -7.73 -17.24 -9.36
N VAL A 85 -7.64 -17.36 -8.04
CA VAL A 85 -6.39 -17.24 -7.29
C VAL A 85 -5.37 -18.29 -7.81
N PRO A 86 -4.19 -17.89 -8.30
CA PRO A 86 -3.16 -18.85 -8.72
C PRO A 86 -2.59 -19.57 -7.50
N LYS A 87 -2.62 -20.91 -7.53
CA LYS A 87 -2.02 -21.75 -6.49
C LYS A 87 -0.50 -21.73 -6.64
N ILE A 88 0.18 -21.04 -5.73
CA ILE A 88 1.65 -21.08 -5.62
C ILE A 88 2.03 -22.33 -4.82
N SER A 89 2.77 -23.24 -5.45
CA SER A 89 3.34 -24.42 -4.77
C SER A 89 4.79 -24.12 -4.41
N PHE A 90 5.15 -24.31 -3.13
CA PHE A 90 6.54 -24.29 -2.68
C PHE A 90 7.05 -25.72 -2.59
N ASN A 91 8.26 -25.95 -3.12
CA ASN A 91 8.97 -27.23 -3.13
C ASN A 91 9.90 -27.34 -1.91
#